data_AF-A0A8C7G6E7-F1
#
_entry.id   AF-A0A8C7G6E7-F1
#
_cell.length_a   1.000
_cell.length_b   1.000
_cell.length_c   1.000
_cell.angle_alpha   90.00
_cell.angle_beta   90.00
_cell.angle_gamma   90.00
#
_symmetry.space_group_name_H-M   'P 1'
#
loop_
_entity.id
_entity.type
_entity.pdbx_description
1 polymer ?
#
loop_
_entity_poly.entity_id
_entity_poly.type
_entity_poly.pdbx_seq_one_letter_code
_entity_poly.pdbx_strand_id
1 'polypeptide(L)'
;VQTTLLACLVPYCTCCCVDNSSSLVPYCTCCCVDNSSSLVSYCTCCCVDNSSSLVPYCTCCCVDNSSSLVPYCTCCCVDNSSSLVPYCTCCCVDNCSSLVPYCTCCCVDNCSSLVPYCTCCYNSSSLVPYCTCCCRRIITQLKQQDYQLPFHVARDYS
;
A
#
# COMPACT_ATOMS: atom_id res chain seq x y z
N VAL A 1 15.68 24.97 9.59
CA VAL A 1 16.56 23.81 9.86
C VAL A 1 16.55 22.97 8.59
N GLN A 2 17.41 23.32 7.64
CA GLN A 2 17.53 22.60 6.37
C GLN A 2 18.90 21.95 6.41
N THR A 3 18.94 20.70 6.87
CA THR A 3 20.17 19.92 7.02
C THR A 3 20.31 19.07 5.77
N THR A 4 20.89 19.65 4.72
CA THR A 4 21.49 18.90 3.61
C THR A 4 22.89 18.47 4.03
N LEU A 5 23.09 17.19 4.40
CA LEU A 5 24.38 16.52 4.28
C LEU A 5 24.28 15.00 4.39
N LEU A 6 25.11 14.37 3.56
CA LEU A 6 25.24 12.96 3.29
C LEU A 6 25.49 12.08 4.54
N ALA A 7 25.06 10.82 4.39
CA ALA A 7 25.37 9.64 5.22
C ALA A 7 24.58 9.47 6.53
N CYS A 8 23.75 8.41 6.56
CA CYS A 8 23.14 7.79 7.73
C CYS A 8 22.68 8.77 8.82
N LEU A 9 21.60 9.52 8.53
CA LEU A 9 20.99 10.39 9.52
C LEU A 9 20.01 9.56 10.37
N VAL A 10 20.21 9.60 11.69
CA VAL A 10 19.19 9.17 12.68
C VAL A 10 18.64 10.42 13.37
N PRO A 11 17.81 11.23 12.68
CA PRO A 11 17.26 12.43 13.28
C PRO A 11 16.16 12.08 14.29
N TYR A 12 16.22 12.74 15.45
CA TYR A 12 15.13 12.81 16.42
C TYR A 12 14.53 14.21 16.39
N CYS A 13 13.35 14.36 15.83
CA CYS A 13 12.72 15.68 15.66
C CYS A 13 11.20 15.57 15.54
N THR A 14 10.48 16.69 15.66
CA THR A 14 9.04 16.68 15.38
C THR A 14 8.75 16.44 13.89
N CYS A 15 9.53 17.08 13.01
CA CYS A 15 9.39 16.99 11.56
C CYS A 15 10.76 16.78 10.91
N CYS A 16 10.85 15.86 9.95
CA CYS A 16 12.03 15.57 9.16
C CYS A 16 11.69 15.71 7.66
N CYS A 17 12.38 16.61 6.96
CA CYS A 17 12.28 16.74 5.51
C CYS A 17 13.66 16.46 4.90
N VAL A 18 13.72 15.54 3.94
CA VAL A 18 14.98 15.13 3.30
C VAL A 18 14.80 15.02 1.79
N ASP A 19 15.54 15.85 1.05
CA ASP A 19 15.45 15.87 -0.42
C ASP A 19 16.07 14.59 -1.02
N ASN A 20 17.26 14.20 -0.55
CA ASN A 20 17.98 13.04 -1.09
C ASN A 20 18.78 12.31 0.00
N SER A 21 18.64 10.99 0.04
CA SER A 21 19.44 10.14 0.93
C SER A 21 19.74 8.78 0.31
N SER A 22 20.92 8.23 0.58
CA SER A 22 21.20 6.83 0.26
C SER A 22 20.59 5.90 1.30
N SER A 23 20.65 6.28 2.58
CA SER A 23 20.09 5.55 3.71
C SER A 23 19.63 6.55 4.77
N LEU A 24 18.39 6.39 5.24
CA LEU A 24 17.79 7.28 6.24
C LEU A 24 16.97 6.46 7.25
N VAL A 25 17.10 6.80 8.55
CA VAL A 25 16.32 6.17 9.63
C VAL A 25 15.77 7.24 10.58
N PRO A 26 14.68 7.94 10.19
CA PRO A 26 14.13 9.04 10.98
C PRO A 26 13.22 8.54 12.11
N TYR A 27 13.33 9.21 13.26
CA TYR A 27 12.45 9.06 14.42
C TYR A 27 11.75 10.39 14.68
N CYS A 28 10.53 10.54 14.17
CA CYS A 28 9.84 11.83 14.20
C CYS A 28 8.32 11.70 14.19
N THR A 29 7.59 12.79 14.43
CA THR A 29 6.12 12.77 14.25
C THR A 29 5.76 12.71 12.76
N CYS A 30 6.43 13.53 11.94
CA CYS A 30 6.21 13.61 10.50
C CYS A 30 7.53 13.47 9.73
N CYS A 31 7.54 12.66 8.68
CA CYS A 31 8.67 12.51 7.77
C CYS A 31 8.23 12.72 6.31
N CYS A 32 8.93 13.59 5.59
CA CYS A 32 8.79 13.78 4.16
C CYS A 32 10.14 13.51 3.48
N VAL A 33 10.17 12.64 2.48
CA VAL A 33 11.40 12.28 1.77
C VAL A 33 11.15 12.26 0.27
N ASP A 34 11.85 13.11 -0.49
CA ASP A 34 11.65 13.13 -1.95
C ASP A 34 12.32 11.92 -2.59
N ASN A 35 13.57 11.62 -2.23
CA ASN A 35 14.31 10.50 -2.78
C ASN A 35 15.13 9.75 -1.73
N SER A 36 14.95 8.42 -1.69
CA SER A 36 15.78 7.53 -0.87
C SER A 36 16.15 6.25 -1.60
N SER A 37 17.40 5.78 -1.47
CA SER A 37 17.69 4.39 -1.88
C SER A 37 17.16 3.39 -0.84
N SER A 38 17.32 3.70 0.43
CA SER A 38 16.80 2.90 1.55
C SER A 38 16.24 3.81 2.64
N LEU A 39 15.00 3.60 3.05
CA LEU A 39 14.36 4.33 4.15
C LEU A 39 13.69 3.36 5.12
N VAL A 40 14.00 3.52 6.40
CA VAL A 40 13.28 2.86 7.50
C VAL A 40 12.78 3.94 8.45
N SER A 41 11.50 4.29 8.40
CA SER A 41 10.95 5.40 9.18
C SER A 41 10.15 4.92 10.39
N TYR A 42 10.30 5.61 11.51
CA TYR A 42 9.51 5.40 12.73
C TYR A 42 8.80 6.71 13.05
N CYS A 43 7.55 6.84 12.61
CA CYS A 43 6.85 8.11 12.69
C CYS A 43 5.34 7.98 12.80
N THR A 44 4.63 9.07 13.06
CA THR A 44 3.16 9.03 12.98
C THR A 44 2.72 9.08 11.51
N CYS A 45 3.35 9.95 10.71
CA CYS A 45 3.08 10.10 9.28
C CYS A 45 4.37 10.07 8.46
N CYS A 46 4.37 9.33 7.36
CA CYS A 46 5.46 9.25 6.39
C CYS A 46 4.94 9.52 4.97
N CYS A 47 5.53 10.49 4.28
CA CYS A 47 5.31 10.74 2.86
C CYS A 47 6.63 10.54 2.11
N VAL A 48 6.62 9.75 1.03
CA VAL A 48 7.83 9.46 0.24
C VAL A 48 7.51 9.51 -1.24
N ASP A 49 8.20 10.37 -2.00
CA ASP A 49 7.94 10.47 -3.44
C ASP A 49 8.59 9.28 -4.17
N ASN A 50 9.87 9.01 -3.89
CA ASN A 50 10.61 7.93 -4.54
C ASN A 50 11.49 7.15 -3.56
N SER A 51 11.36 5.82 -3.61
CA SER A 51 12.27 4.93 -2.89
C SER A 51 12.62 3.64 -3.62
N SER A 52 13.87 3.20 -3.55
CA SER A 52 14.19 1.83 -3.99
C SER A 52 13.71 0.80 -2.96
N SER A 53 13.90 1.06 -1.67
CA SER A 53 13.50 0.17 -0.58
C SER A 53 12.98 0.96 0.60
N LEU A 54 11.73 0.71 0.99
CA LEU A 54 11.03 1.47 2.02
C LEU A 54 10.35 0.56 3.05
N VAL A 55 10.64 0.77 4.33
CA VAL A 55 10.05 0.04 5.46
C VAL A 55 9.56 1.03 6.52
N PRO A 56 8.35 1.60 6.35
CA PRO A 56 7.78 2.57 7.28
C PRO A 56 7.01 1.86 8.40
N TYR A 57 7.27 2.29 9.63
CA TYR A 57 6.55 1.95 10.85
C TYR A 57 5.80 3.19 11.33
N CYS A 58 4.53 3.31 10.94
CA CYS A 58 3.77 4.53 11.18
C CYS A 58 2.27 4.35 11.30
N THR A 59 1.54 5.40 11.64
CA THR A 59 0.07 5.36 11.57
C THR A 59 -0.38 5.46 10.11
N CYS A 60 0.15 6.43 9.37
CA CYS A 60 -0.16 6.66 7.96
C CYS A 60 1.11 6.71 7.10
N CYS A 61 1.07 6.03 5.95
CA CYS A 61 2.11 6.09 4.94
C CYS A 61 1.54 6.40 3.56
N CYS A 62 2.09 7.40 2.88
CA CYS A 62 1.82 7.71 1.49
C CYS A 62 3.12 7.57 0.69
N VAL A 63 3.07 6.84 -0.44
CA VAL A 63 4.24 6.61 -1.28
C VAL A 63 3.87 6.72 -2.75
N ASP A 64 4.53 7.62 -3.48
CA ASP A 64 4.22 7.79 -4.91
C ASP A 64 4.88 6.67 -5.73
N ASN A 65 6.18 6.42 -5.51
CA ASN A 65 6.90 5.36 -6.23
C ASN A 65 7.83 4.56 -5.33
N SER A 66 7.73 3.24 -5.41
CA SER A 66 8.70 2.34 -4.78
C SER A 66 9.08 1.14 -5.64
N SER A 67 10.34 0.69 -5.54
CA SER A 67 10.69 -0.64 -6.09
C SER A 67 10.27 -1.74 -5.11
N SER A 68 10.59 -1.59 -3.83
CA SER A 68 10.20 -2.51 -2.76
C SER A 68 9.65 -1.75 -1.57
N LEU A 69 8.45 -2.10 -1.12
CA LEU A 69 7.76 -1.43 -0.01
C LEU A 69 7.12 -2.45 0.93
N VAL A 70 7.48 -2.36 2.22
CA VAL A 70 6.96 -3.22 3.30
C VAL A 70 6.46 -2.34 4.45
N PRO A 71 5.25 -1.77 4.34
CA PRO A 71 4.70 -0.85 5.33
C PRO A 71 4.03 -1.59 6.48
N TYR A 72 4.34 -1.16 7.70
CA TYR A 72 3.71 -1.59 8.94
C TYR A 72 2.94 -0.42 9.52
N CYS A 73 1.67 -0.29 9.15
CA CYS A 73 0.91 0.91 9.47
C CYS A 73 -0.59 0.70 9.65
N THR A 74 -1.32 1.73 10.07
CA THR A 74 -2.79 1.64 10.08
C THR A 74 -3.33 1.81 8.66
N CYS A 75 -2.86 2.83 7.95
CA CYS A 75 -3.26 3.14 6.58
C CYS A 75 -2.05 3.31 5.66
N CYS A 76 -2.09 2.66 4.49
CA CYS A 76 -1.09 2.80 3.43
C CYS A 76 -1.75 3.16 2.10
N CYS A 77 -1.26 4.22 1.47
CA CYS A 77 -1.61 4.62 0.10
C CYS A 77 -0.36 4.56 -0.76
N VAL A 78 -0.43 3.88 -1.91
CA VAL A 78 0.70 3.70 -2.82
C VAL A 78 0.26 3.91 -4.26
N ASP A 79 0.87 4.86 -4.97
CA ASP A 79 0.51 5.09 -6.37
C ASP A 79 1.17 4.02 -7.27
N ASN A 80 2.48 3.83 -7.14
CA ASN A 80 3.19 2.82 -7.93
C ASN A 80 4.18 2.02 -7.09
N SER A 81 4.12 0.69 -7.23
CA SER A 81 5.15 -0.19 -6.66
C SER A 81 5.49 -1.39 -7.53
N SER A 82 6.75 -1.77 -7.60
CA SER A 82 7.12 -3.06 -8.22
C SER A 82 6.77 -4.23 -7.31
N SER A 83 7.09 -4.13 -6.01
CA SER A 83 6.80 -5.16 -5.01
C SER A 83 6.30 -4.52 -3.72
N LEU A 84 5.08 -4.89 -3.30
CA LEU A 84 4.42 -4.32 -2.13
C LEU A 84 3.89 -5.42 -1.21
N VAL A 85 4.32 -5.40 0.05
CA VAL A 85 3.88 -6.33 1.11
C VAL A 85 3.39 -5.54 2.33
N PRO A 86 2.14 -5.04 2.30
CA PRO A 86 1.60 -4.19 3.35
C PRO A 86 1.02 -5.01 4.50
N TYR A 87 1.40 -4.62 5.72
CA TYR A 87 0.86 -5.10 6.98
C TYR A 87 0.09 -3.97 7.64
N CYS A 88 -1.21 -3.86 7.35
CA CYS A 88 -1.98 -2.69 7.77
C CYS A 88 -3.47 -2.96 7.97
N THR A 89 -4.21 -1.99 8.49
CA THR A 89 -5.67 -2.10 8.53
C THR A 89 -6.24 -1.86 7.13
N CYS A 90 -5.82 -0.79 6.47
CA CYS A 90 -6.29 -0.39 5.15
C CYS A 90 -5.12 -0.13 4.18
N CYS A 91 -5.20 -0.72 2.99
CA CYS A 91 -4.24 -0.50 1.91
C CYS A 91 -4.97 -0.07 0.62
N CYS A 92 -4.54 1.04 0.02
CA CYS A 92 -4.97 1.51 -1.29
C CYS A 92 -3.77 1.54 -2.24
N VAL A 93 -3.92 0.94 -3.42
CA VAL A 93 -2.83 0.81 -4.39
C VAL A 93 -3.33 1.07 -5.80
N ASP A 94 -2.74 2.04 -6.50
CA ASP A 94 -3.15 2.34 -7.87
C ASP A 94 -2.54 1.34 -8.86
N ASN A 95 -1.21 1.20 -8.88
CA ASN A 95 -0.52 0.25 -9.75
C ASN A 95 0.53 -0.56 -8.97
N CYS A 96 0.49 -1.88 -9.11
CA CYS A 96 1.54 -2.73 -8.56
C CYS A 96 1.87 -3.95 -9.44
N SER A 97 3.16 -4.29 -9.58
CA SER A 97 3.51 -5.52 -10.30
C SER A 97 3.26 -6.76 -9.44
N SER A 98 3.67 -6.75 -8.17
CA SER A 98 3.46 -7.85 -7.22
C SER A 98 2.99 -7.34 -5.86
N LEU A 99 1.78 -7.72 -5.46
CA LEU A 99 1.14 -7.28 -4.23
C LEU A 99 0.74 -8.47 -3.36
N VAL A 100 1.25 -8.50 -2.12
CA VAL A 100 0.90 -9.50 -1.09
C VAL A 100 0.40 -8.80 0.18
N PRO A 101 -0.88 -8.38 0.20
CA PRO A 101 -1.42 -7.59 1.30
C PRO A 101 -1.92 -8.45 2.47
N TYR A 102 -1.48 -8.10 3.67
CA TYR A 102 -1.94 -8.63 4.95
C TYR A 102 -2.70 -7.53 5.69
N CYS A 103 -3.99 -7.38 5.36
CA CYS A 103 -4.77 -6.26 5.86
C CYS A 103 -6.25 -6.55 6.03
N THR A 104 -6.97 -5.72 6.78
CA THR A 104 -8.43 -5.85 6.88
C THR A 104 -9.09 -5.52 5.54
N CYS A 105 -8.71 -4.40 4.93
CA CYS A 105 -9.24 -3.91 3.67
C CYS A 105 -8.12 -3.60 2.67
N CYS A 106 -8.24 -4.10 1.44
CA CYS A 106 -7.32 -3.80 0.35
C CYS A 106 -8.08 -3.32 -0.89
N CYS A 107 -7.74 -2.16 -1.43
CA CYS A 107 -8.27 -1.64 -2.69
C CYS A 107 -7.12 -1.51 -3.68
N VAL A 108 -7.26 -2.14 -4.85
CA VAL A 108 -6.21 -2.18 -5.87
C VAL A 108 -6.80 -1.94 -7.25
N ASP A 109 -6.29 -0.97 -7.98
CA ASP A 109 -6.77 -0.73 -9.35
C ASP A 109 -6.09 -1.68 -10.35
N ASN A 110 -4.79 -1.54 -10.55
CA ASN A 110 -4.05 -2.38 -11.49
C ASN A 110 -3.00 -3.22 -10.76
N CYS A 111 -3.10 -4.54 -10.88
CA CYS A 111 -2.06 -5.42 -10.39
C CYS A 111 -1.83 -6.64 -11.27
N SER A 112 -0.57 -6.89 -11.61
CA SER A 112 -0.17 -8.05 -12.42
C SER A 112 -0.21 -9.35 -11.62
N SER A 113 0.19 -9.32 -10.35
CA SER A 113 0.20 -10.47 -9.44
C SER A 113 -0.27 -10.06 -8.04
N LEU A 114 -1.47 -10.50 -7.66
CA LEU A 114 -2.11 -10.20 -6.38
C LEU A 114 -2.35 -11.49 -5.60
N VAL A 115 -1.79 -11.59 -4.39
CA VAL A 115 -2.01 -12.69 -3.45
C VAL A 115 -2.53 -12.10 -2.13
N PRO A 116 -3.85 -11.87 -2.00
CA PRO A 116 -4.40 -11.15 -0.86
C PRO A 116 -4.65 -12.07 0.33
N TYR A 117 -4.23 -11.61 1.51
CA TYR A 117 -4.58 -12.16 2.82
C TYR A 117 -5.41 -11.10 3.56
N CYS A 118 -6.64 -10.87 3.07
CA CYS A 118 -7.50 -9.79 3.56
C CYS A 118 -8.90 -10.26 3.90
N THR A 119 -9.56 -9.55 4.82
CA THR A 119 -11.00 -9.74 5.07
C THR A 119 -11.81 -9.29 3.86
N CYS A 120 -11.51 -8.08 3.36
CA CYS A 120 -12.13 -7.49 2.19
C CYS A 120 -11.05 -7.10 1.18
N CYS A 121 -11.22 -7.48 -0.09
CA CYS A 121 -10.38 -6.98 -1.17
C CYS A 121 -11.24 -6.52 -2.33
N TYR A 122 -10.84 -5.41 -2.91
CA TYR A 122 -11.35 -4.92 -4.15
C TYR A 122 -10.20 -4.85 -5.15
N ASN A 123 -10.38 -5.49 -6.29
CA ASN A 123 -9.42 -5.46 -7.38
C ASN A 123 -10.13 -5.14 -8.70
N SER A 124 -9.69 -4.09 -9.39
CA SER A 124 -10.23 -3.72 -10.71
C SER A 124 -9.64 -4.59 -11.84
N SER A 125 -8.60 -5.38 -11.57
CA SER A 125 -7.95 -6.29 -12.53
C SER A 125 -8.63 -7.68 -12.60
N SER A 126 -8.19 -8.53 -13.54
CA SER A 126 -8.82 -9.84 -13.79
C SER A 126 -8.34 -10.99 -12.87
N LEU A 127 -7.60 -10.68 -11.81
CA LEU A 127 -7.06 -11.70 -10.91
C LEU A 127 -8.14 -12.26 -9.98
N VAL A 128 -7.97 -13.52 -9.59
CA VAL A 128 -8.86 -14.22 -8.65
C VAL A 128 -8.30 -14.05 -7.23
N PRO A 129 -8.90 -13.22 -6.38
CA PRO A 129 -8.42 -13.01 -5.02
C PRO A 129 -8.91 -14.11 -4.06
N TYR A 130 -8.08 -14.49 -3.09
CA TYR A 130 -8.42 -15.38 -1.97
C TYR A 130 -8.80 -14.55 -0.73
N CYS A 131 -10.00 -13.96 -0.71
CA CYS A 131 -10.50 -13.21 0.46
C CYS A 131 -11.96 -13.56 0.77
N THR A 132 -12.35 -13.34 2.02
CA THR A 132 -13.66 -13.72 2.55
C THR A 132 -14.80 -12.91 1.91
N CYS A 133 -14.53 -11.66 1.53
CA CYS A 133 -15.49 -10.74 0.89
C CYS A 133 -14.83 -9.95 -0.26
N CYS A 134 -14.49 -10.60 -1.38
CA CYS A 134 -13.90 -9.88 -2.51
C CYS A 134 -14.95 -9.32 -3.48
N CYS A 135 -14.90 -8.02 -3.79
CA CYS A 135 -15.74 -7.37 -4.81
C CYS A 135 -14.90 -7.10 -6.07
N ARG A 136 -15.33 -7.61 -7.23
CA ARG A 136 -14.67 -7.37 -8.53
C ARG A 136 -15.42 -6.32 -9.35
N ARG A 137 -14.71 -5.37 -9.96
CA ARG A 137 -15.29 -4.47 -10.96
C ARG A 137 -15.46 -5.23 -12.28
N ILE A 138 -16.70 -5.58 -12.65
CA ILE A 138 -17.03 -6.05 -14.02
C ILE A 138 -17.56 -4.84 -14.80
N ILE A 139 -16.68 -4.03 -15.38
CA ILE A 139 -17.09 -2.83 -16.16
C ILE A 139 -17.37 -3.14 -17.64
N THR A 140 -17.35 -4.41 -18.06
CA THR A 140 -17.57 -4.76 -19.48
C THR A 140 -18.62 -5.84 -19.76
N GLN A 141 -19.48 -6.24 -18.81
CA GLN A 141 -20.53 -7.24 -19.09
C GLN A 141 -21.99 -6.82 -18.77
N LEU A 142 -22.25 -5.59 -18.33
CA LEU A 142 -23.64 -5.12 -18.12
C LEU A 142 -24.31 -4.53 -19.38
N LYS A 143 -23.82 -4.87 -20.59
CA LYS A 143 -24.57 -4.60 -21.83
C LYS A 143 -25.13 -5.83 -22.54
N GLN A 144 -25.04 -7.04 -21.95
CA GLN A 144 -25.47 -8.24 -22.69
C GLN A 144 -26.18 -9.36 -21.92
N GLN A 145 -26.47 -9.23 -20.62
CA GLN A 145 -27.26 -10.26 -19.91
C GLN A 145 -28.48 -9.66 -19.21
N ASP A 146 -29.40 -9.16 -20.02
CA ASP A 146 -30.81 -9.49 -19.80
C ASP A 146 -30.97 -11.02 -19.98
N TYR A 147 -31.70 -11.65 -19.06
CA TYR A 147 -32.16 -13.05 -19.01
C TYR A 147 -31.34 -14.10 -18.21
N GLN A 148 -31.97 -14.48 -17.09
CA GLN A 148 -31.85 -15.69 -16.26
C GLN A 148 -30.78 -15.78 -15.16
N LEU A 149 -31.21 -15.40 -13.95
CA LEU A 149 -30.72 -15.92 -12.67
C LEU A 149 -31.33 -17.31 -12.39
N PRO A 150 -30.63 -18.18 -11.65
CA PRO A 150 -31.27 -18.71 -10.46
C PRO A 150 -30.41 -18.49 -9.21
N PHE A 151 -31.09 -17.95 -8.20
CA PHE A 151 -30.65 -17.82 -6.83
C PHE A 151 -30.38 -19.19 -6.20
N HIS A 152 -29.27 -19.35 -5.48
CA HIS A 152 -29.25 -20.22 -4.31
C HIS A 152 -28.55 -19.52 -3.14
N VAL A 153 -29.39 -19.09 -2.20
CA VAL A 153 -29.05 -18.61 -0.87
C VAL A 153 -28.64 -19.82 -0.04
N ALA A 154 -27.39 -19.85 0.45
CA ALA A 154 -27.02 -20.69 1.58
C ALA A 154 -27.06 -19.82 2.84
N ARG A 155 -28.21 -19.83 3.52
CA ARG A 155 -28.31 -19.50 4.94
C ARG A 155 -28.67 -20.78 5.66
N ASP A 156 -27.66 -21.42 6.24
CA ASP A 156 -27.87 -22.27 7.41
C ASP A 156 -27.51 -21.42 8.64
N TYR A 157 -28.55 -20.96 9.34
CA TYR A 157 -28.51 -20.70 10.77
C TYR A 157 -29.88 -21.08 11.34
N SER A 158 -29.87 -22.26 11.96
CA SER A 158 -30.76 -22.76 13.02
C SER A 158 -32.23 -23.01 12.71
#